data_AF-A0A484ZAV7-F1
#
_entry.id   AF-A0A484ZAV7-F1
#
_cell.length_a   1.000
_cell.length_b   1.000
_cell.length_c   1.000
_cell.angle_alpha   90.00
_cell.angle_beta   90.00
_cell.angle_gamma   90.00
#
_symmetry.space_group_name_H-M   'P 1'
#
loop_
_entity.id
_entity.type
_entity.pdbx_description
1 polymer ?
#
loop_
_entity_poly.entity_id
_entity_poly.type
_entity_poly.pdbx_seq_one_letter_code
_entity_poly.pdbx_strand_id
1 'polypeptide(L)'
;MKDIIEPVDTDDGLFHDGDPSTGAEGTIVYAKIMNALQGGIIDIQTENKNILAEAKMTPDPSKNNQLVTAIKAIASSIAATAASVAVPVGTPLAWPTTTPPDGYAIMQGQTFDTAKYPKTAAAYPSGKLPDMRGQTIKGAPDGRALLSLEADGIKSHTHTATASNTDLGTKTTAAFDYGTKTASSTNLGTKATTAFDYGTKTTNSAGAHTHNYNDNYVAGAAGPDGAGDKKGPRATTSAGAHTHTVAIGAHTHNIVLGAHTHTVAIGAHTHAIVMGAHGHTITVAAAGNAENTVKNIAFNYIVRLA
;
A
#
# COMPACT_ATOMS: atom_id res chain seq x y z
N MET A 1 20.90 -13.38 -82.93
CA MET A 1 19.63 -13.68 -83.62
C MET A 1 19.66 -12.83 -84.87
N LYS A 2 19.56 -13.46 -86.03
CA LYS A 2 19.44 -12.71 -87.29
C LYS A 2 18.03 -12.13 -87.39
N ASP A 3 17.86 -11.12 -88.24
CA ASP A 3 16.53 -10.66 -88.60
C ASP A 3 15.70 -11.76 -89.25
N ILE A 4 14.38 -11.54 -89.30
CA ILE A 4 13.45 -12.45 -89.97
C ILE A 4 13.93 -12.57 -91.41
N ILE A 5 14.09 -13.81 -91.88
CA ILE A 5 14.50 -14.05 -93.26
C ILE A 5 13.42 -13.48 -94.20
N GLU A 6 13.86 -12.79 -95.24
CA GLU A 6 12.95 -12.32 -96.29
C GLU A 6 12.36 -13.56 -97.00
N PRO A 7 11.05 -13.57 -97.30
CA PRO A 7 10.46 -14.59 -98.15
C PRO A 7 11.17 -14.66 -99.51
N VAL A 8 11.03 -15.79 -100.20
CA VAL A 8 11.51 -15.93 -101.58
C VAL A 8 10.94 -14.82 -102.47
N ASP A 9 11.77 -14.32 -103.38
CA ASP A 9 11.45 -13.21 -104.28
C ASP A 9 10.52 -13.68 -105.41
N THR A 10 9.25 -13.86 -105.08
CA THR A 10 8.13 -14.15 -105.97
C THR A 10 6.97 -13.21 -105.61
N ASP A 11 6.03 -13.02 -106.54
CA ASP A 11 4.92 -12.07 -106.37
C ASP A 11 4.08 -12.32 -105.10
N ASP A 12 4.00 -13.56 -104.64
CA ASP A 12 3.28 -13.99 -103.44
C ASP A 12 4.19 -14.42 -102.28
N GLY A 13 5.51 -14.34 -102.44
CA GLY A 13 6.49 -14.76 -101.44
C GLY A 13 6.55 -16.27 -101.22
N LEU A 14 6.00 -17.08 -102.14
CA LEU A 14 6.01 -18.54 -102.09
C LEU A 14 6.83 -19.15 -103.22
N PHE A 15 7.42 -20.30 -102.93
CA PHE A 15 8.02 -21.18 -103.93
C PHE A 15 6.90 -21.81 -104.77
N HIS A 16 7.14 -21.96 -106.07
CA HIS A 16 6.21 -22.54 -107.04
C HIS A 16 6.86 -23.69 -107.79
N ASP A 17 6.14 -24.80 -107.96
CA ASP A 17 6.53 -25.86 -108.88
C ASP A 17 6.07 -25.40 -110.28
N GLY A 18 6.97 -25.41 -111.27
CA GLY A 18 6.64 -24.93 -112.62
C GLY A 18 5.51 -25.74 -113.25
N ASP A 19 4.73 -25.10 -114.11
CA ASP A 19 3.61 -25.74 -114.81
C ASP A 19 3.87 -25.78 -116.34
N PRO A 20 4.29 -26.94 -116.86
CA PRO A 20 4.56 -27.12 -118.29
C PRO A 20 3.32 -26.92 -119.18
N SER A 21 2.11 -27.00 -118.64
CA SER A 21 0.86 -26.88 -119.41
C SER A 21 0.45 -25.42 -119.66
N THR A 22 0.92 -24.50 -118.82
CA THR A 22 0.65 -23.06 -118.90
C THR A 22 1.90 -22.25 -119.26
N GLY A 23 3.07 -22.87 -119.25
CA GLY A 23 4.35 -22.21 -119.49
C GLY A 23 4.86 -21.41 -118.30
N ALA A 24 4.25 -21.55 -117.13
CA ALA A 24 4.67 -20.88 -115.91
C ALA A 24 6.01 -21.46 -115.41
N GLU A 25 7.03 -20.61 -115.34
CA GLU A 25 8.34 -21.00 -114.80
C GLU A 25 8.25 -21.19 -113.29
N GLY A 26 8.76 -22.33 -112.81
CA GLY A 26 8.83 -22.64 -111.39
C GLY A 26 10.09 -22.09 -110.72
N THR A 27 10.06 -22.01 -109.40
CA THR A 27 11.28 -21.80 -108.62
C THR A 27 12.22 -23.01 -108.77
N ILE A 28 13.54 -22.80 -108.58
CA ILE A 28 14.60 -23.80 -108.82
C ILE A 28 14.50 -25.03 -107.88
N VAL A 29 13.69 -24.92 -106.82
CA VAL A 29 13.59 -25.87 -105.72
C VAL A 29 12.15 -26.34 -105.54
N TYR A 30 12.00 -27.52 -104.95
CA TYR A 30 10.68 -28.13 -104.76
C TYR A 30 9.81 -27.31 -103.80
N ALA A 31 8.71 -26.76 -104.32
CA ALA A 31 7.93 -25.73 -103.65
C ALA A 31 7.34 -26.18 -102.32
N LYS A 32 6.78 -27.39 -102.27
CA LYS A 32 6.12 -27.90 -101.07
C LYS A 32 7.04 -27.90 -99.85
N ILE A 33 8.26 -28.41 -100.00
CA ILE A 33 9.21 -28.51 -98.89
C ILE A 33 9.76 -27.13 -98.54
N MET A 34 10.06 -26.31 -99.55
CA MET A 34 10.68 -25.01 -99.33
C MET A 34 9.73 -23.99 -98.72
N ASN A 35 8.45 -23.99 -99.11
CA ASN A 35 7.41 -23.19 -98.45
C ASN A 35 7.24 -23.60 -96.97
N ALA A 36 7.25 -24.90 -96.68
CA ALA A 36 7.18 -25.39 -95.31
C ALA A 36 8.41 -24.98 -94.48
N LEU A 37 9.61 -25.06 -95.06
CA LEU A 37 10.85 -24.66 -94.39
C LEU A 37 10.91 -23.14 -94.16
N GLN A 38 10.58 -22.35 -95.18
CA GLN A 38 10.54 -20.89 -95.09
C GLN A 38 9.54 -20.44 -94.03
N GLY A 39 8.31 -20.96 -94.08
CA GLY A 39 7.28 -20.67 -93.07
C GLY A 39 7.76 -21.02 -91.66
N GLY A 40 8.29 -22.24 -91.46
CA GLY A 40 8.78 -22.66 -90.15
C GLY A 40 9.95 -21.82 -89.62
N ILE A 41 10.87 -21.37 -90.48
CA ILE A 41 11.97 -20.49 -90.08
C ILE A 41 11.44 -19.10 -89.69
N ILE A 42 10.56 -18.51 -90.52
CA ILE A 42 9.96 -17.21 -90.25
C ILE A 42 9.16 -17.25 -88.94
N ASP A 43 8.38 -18.30 -88.70
CA ASP A 43 7.61 -18.48 -87.48
C ASP A 43 8.51 -18.53 -86.25
N ILE A 44 9.54 -19.39 -86.26
CA ILE A 44 10.50 -19.51 -85.15
C ILE A 44 11.24 -18.19 -84.91
N GLN A 45 11.65 -17.47 -85.97
CA GLN A 45 12.32 -16.18 -85.84
C GLN A 45 11.37 -15.12 -85.26
N THR A 46 10.09 -15.15 -85.62
CA THR A 46 9.06 -14.24 -85.12
C THR A 46 8.80 -14.47 -83.63
N GLU A 47 8.58 -15.70 -83.20
CA GLU A 47 8.39 -16.03 -81.77
C GLU A 47 9.61 -15.62 -80.93
N ASN A 48 10.80 -15.93 -81.44
CA ASN A 48 12.05 -15.58 -80.80
C ASN A 48 12.26 -14.05 -80.70
N LYS A 49 11.89 -13.27 -81.73
CA LYS A 49 11.89 -11.80 -81.67
C LYS A 49 10.89 -11.28 -80.65
N ASN A 50 9.71 -11.87 -80.52
CA ASN A 50 8.72 -11.49 -79.50
C ASN A 50 9.25 -11.69 -78.07
N ILE A 51 9.97 -12.80 -77.82
CA ILE A 51 10.62 -13.04 -76.52
C ILE A 51 11.68 -11.96 -76.21
N LEU A 52 12.48 -11.57 -77.21
CA LEU A 52 13.45 -10.49 -77.04
C LEU A 52 12.75 -9.15 -76.77
N ALA A 53 11.68 -8.84 -77.49
CA ALA A 53 10.89 -7.62 -77.30
C ALA A 53 10.28 -7.54 -75.89
N GLU A 54 9.76 -8.66 -75.36
CA GLU A 54 9.26 -8.75 -73.98
C GLU A 54 10.37 -8.44 -72.95
N ALA A 55 11.59 -8.92 -73.22
CA ALA A 55 12.77 -8.58 -72.43
C ALA A 55 13.33 -7.17 -72.71
N LYS A 56 12.65 -6.37 -73.56
CA LYS A 56 13.10 -5.04 -74.03
C LYS A 56 14.47 -5.07 -74.72
N MET A 57 14.78 -6.17 -75.39
CA MET A 57 16.01 -6.39 -76.14
C MET A 57 15.75 -6.26 -77.64
N THR A 58 16.71 -5.68 -78.36
CA THR A 58 16.70 -5.67 -79.83
C THR A 58 17.57 -6.81 -80.38
N PRO A 59 17.14 -7.49 -81.47
CA PRO A 59 17.96 -8.51 -82.11
C PRO A 59 19.30 -7.98 -82.61
N ASP A 60 20.38 -8.62 -82.17
CA ASP A 60 21.76 -8.32 -82.55
C ASP A 60 22.38 -9.51 -83.33
N PRO A 61 22.57 -9.42 -84.65
CA PRO A 61 23.13 -10.52 -85.43
C PRO A 61 24.53 -10.98 -84.96
N SER A 62 25.29 -10.13 -84.26
CA SER A 62 26.62 -10.46 -83.74
C SER A 62 26.60 -11.35 -82.49
N LYS A 63 25.43 -11.52 -81.86
CA LYS A 63 25.26 -12.29 -80.61
C LYS A 63 24.44 -13.57 -80.80
N ASN A 64 24.93 -14.66 -80.23
CA ASN A 64 24.31 -16.00 -80.28
C ASN A 64 23.62 -16.43 -78.95
N ASN A 65 23.58 -15.56 -77.93
CA ASN A 65 23.03 -15.87 -76.59
C ASN A 65 21.83 -14.99 -76.19
N GLN A 66 21.21 -14.31 -77.14
CA GLN A 66 20.17 -13.32 -76.83
C GLN A 66 18.89 -13.95 -76.31
N LEU A 67 18.46 -15.08 -76.86
CA LEU A 67 17.24 -15.77 -76.42
C LEU A 67 17.37 -16.20 -74.95
N VAL A 68 18.49 -16.83 -74.58
CA VAL A 68 18.75 -17.21 -73.19
C VAL A 68 18.88 -15.99 -72.27
N THR A 69 19.44 -14.89 -72.76
CA THR A 69 19.54 -13.64 -72.00
C THR A 69 18.16 -13.04 -71.75
N ALA A 70 17.30 -13.01 -72.77
CA ALA A 70 15.93 -12.53 -72.67
C ALA A 70 15.11 -13.38 -71.68
N ILE A 71 15.17 -14.70 -71.79
CA ILE A 71 14.48 -15.62 -70.87
C ILE A 71 14.94 -15.40 -69.42
N LYS A 72 16.25 -15.26 -69.18
CA LYS A 72 16.78 -14.96 -67.84
C LYS A 72 16.29 -13.62 -67.30
N ALA A 73 16.21 -12.60 -68.15
CA ALA A 73 15.70 -11.28 -67.78
C ALA A 73 14.20 -11.33 -67.40
N ILE A 74 13.38 -12.00 -68.21
CA ILE A 74 11.95 -12.20 -67.94
C ILE A 74 11.76 -12.99 -66.64
N ALA A 75 12.46 -14.11 -66.46
CA ALA A 75 12.38 -14.92 -65.23
C ALA A 75 12.77 -14.10 -63.99
N SER A 76 13.81 -13.27 -64.09
CA SER A 76 14.24 -12.39 -62.99
C SER A 76 13.20 -11.32 -62.69
N SER A 77 12.55 -10.75 -63.71
CA SER A 77 11.46 -9.78 -63.56
C SER A 77 10.24 -10.40 -62.87
N ILE A 78 9.85 -11.62 -63.27
CA ILE A 78 8.75 -12.37 -62.64
C ILE A 78 9.07 -12.66 -61.17
N ALA A 79 10.28 -13.15 -60.87
CA ALA A 79 10.70 -13.44 -59.50
C ALA A 79 10.73 -12.17 -58.63
N ALA A 80 11.23 -11.05 -59.15
CA ALA A 80 11.22 -9.77 -58.46
C ALA A 80 9.80 -9.26 -58.18
N THR A 81 8.90 -9.43 -59.16
CA THR A 81 7.48 -9.07 -59.01
C THR A 81 6.82 -9.93 -57.94
N ALA A 82 6.98 -11.25 -58.00
CA ALA A 82 6.45 -12.18 -57.00
C ALA A 82 6.96 -11.86 -55.58
N ALA A 83 8.25 -11.55 -55.43
CA ALA A 83 8.83 -11.16 -54.14
C ALA A 83 8.32 -9.81 -53.63
N SER A 84 7.97 -8.87 -54.52
CA SER A 84 7.42 -7.56 -54.14
C SER A 84 5.99 -7.62 -53.63
N VAL A 85 5.21 -8.63 -54.04
CA VAL A 85 3.80 -8.79 -53.64
C VAL A 85 3.66 -9.52 -52.30
N ALA A 86 4.60 -10.40 -51.95
CA ALA A 86 4.52 -11.19 -50.71
C ALA A 86 4.86 -10.38 -49.45
N VAL A 87 5.96 -9.58 -49.49
CA VAL A 87 6.38 -8.72 -48.37
C VAL A 87 6.99 -7.42 -48.92
N PRO A 88 6.36 -6.26 -48.65
CA PRO A 88 6.90 -4.95 -49.04
C PRO A 88 8.32 -4.72 -48.50
N VAL A 89 9.16 -4.04 -49.28
CA VAL A 89 10.48 -3.59 -48.82
C VAL A 89 10.30 -2.63 -47.64
N GLY A 90 11.13 -2.77 -46.60
CA GLY A 90 11.00 -1.97 -45.38
C GLY A 90 10.15 -2.61 -44.28
N THR A 91 9.47 -3.73 -44.52
CA THR A 91 8.74 -4.43 -43.46
C THR A 91 9.72 -5.11 -42.49
N PRO A 92 9.62 -4.87 -41.16
CA PRO A 92 10.35 -5.64 -40.17
C PRO A 92 9.87 -7.09 -40.13
N LEU A 93 10.80 -8.04 -40.22
CA LEU A 93 10.52 -9.47 -40.19
C LEU A 93 11.22 -10.11 -38.99
N ALA A 94 10.50 -11.00 -38.30
CA ALA A 94 11.08 -11.80 -37.22
C ALA A 94 11.93 -12.93 -37.81
N TRP A 95 13.20 -12.99 -37.43
CA TRP A 95 14.18 -13.95 -37.92
C TRP A 95 14.79 -14.77 -36.76
N PRO A 96 14.77 -16.11 -36.83
CA PRO A 96 15.10 -16.96 -35.68
C PRO A 96 16.60 -17.17 -35.46
N THR A 97 17.47 -16.73 -36.37
CA THR A 97 18.93 -16.93 -36.25
C THR A 97 19.69 -15.62 -36.17
N THR A 98 20.97 -15.68 -35.80
CA THR A 98 21.84 -14.50 -35.67
C THR A 98 22.33 -13.96 -37.01
N THR A 99 22.24 -14.73 -38.09
CA THR A 99 22.72 -14.33 -39.41
C THR A 99 21.53 -14.13 -40.35
N PRO A 100 21.27 -12.91 -40.84
CA PRO A 100 20.19 -12.66 -41.79
C PRO A 100 20.51 -13.30 -43.15
N PRO A 101 19.49 -13.63 -43.97
CA PRO A 101 19.73 -14.03 -45.36
C PRO A 101 20.36 -12.91 -46.19
N ASP A 102 20.96 -13.27 -47.33
CA ASP A 102 21.52 -12.31 -48.27
C ASP A 102 20.46 -11.29 -48.73
N GLY A 103 20.86 -10.01 -48.77
CA GLY A 103 19.96 -8.91 -49.10
C GLY A 103 19.10 -8.41 -47.93
N TYR A 104 19.31 -8.91 -46.71
CA TYR A 104 18.66 -8.42 -45.49
C TYR A 104 19.66 -7.81 -44.51
N ALA A 105 19.20 -6.88 -43.69
CA ALA A 105 19.95 -6.30 -42.59
C ALA A 105 19.21 -6.49 -41.26
N ILE A 106 19.94 -6.75 -40.17
CA ILE A 106 19.39 -6.70 -38.81
C ILE A 106 19.09 -5.23 -38.45
N MET A 107 17.93 -4.94 -37.87
CA MET A 107 17.50 -3.57 -37.54
C MET A 107 18.05 -3.12 -36.18
N GLN A 108 19.17 -2.39 -36.19
CA GLN A 108 19.90 -1.97 -34.98
C GLN A 108 20.17 -0.46 -34.93
N GLY A 109 19.35 0.36 -35.60
CA GLY A 109 19.55 1.80 -35.59
C GLY A 109 20.64 2.30 -36.56
N GLN A 110 21.15 1.46 -37.46
CA GLN A 110 22.22 1.86 -38.39
C GLN A 110 21.69 2.69 -39.58
N THR A 111 22.56 3.51 -40.14
CA THR A 111 22.32 4.20 -41.42
C THR A 111 22.51 3.25 -42.59
N PHE A 112 21.88 3.55 -43.72
CA PHE A 112 22.07 2.83 -44.99
C PHE A 112 22.23 3.80 -46.16
N ASP A 113 22.81 3.30 -47.26
CA ASP A 113 22.96 4.05 -48.50
C ASP A 113 21.61 4.13 -49.22
N THR A 114 21.01 5.32 -49.23
CA THR A 114 19.70 5.59 -49.84
C THR A 114 19.73 5.57 -51.36
N ALA A 115 20.89 5.83 -51.98
CA ALA A 115 21.06 5.75 -53.43
C ALA A 115 21.15 4.29 -53.89
N LYS A 116 21.81 3.45 -53.10
CA LYS A 116 21.91 2.01 -53.35
C LYS A 116 20.59 1.26 -53.07
N TYR A 117 19.84 1.71 -52.06
CA TYR A 117 18.59 1.08 -51.62
C TYR A 117 17.40 2.05 -51.65
N PRO A 118 16.95 2.47 -52.86
CA PRO A 118 15.91 3.47 -53.00
C PRO A 118 14.53 3.00 -52.51
N LYS A 119 14.23 1.70 -52.56
CA LYS A 119 12.95 1.16 -52.05
C LYS A 119 12.97 1.11 -50.53
N THR A 120 14.11 0.79 -49.93
CA THR A 120 14.29 0.91 -48.47
C THR A 120 14.21 2.37 -48.01
N ALA A 121 14.77 3.32 -48.79
CA ALA A 121 14.66 4.75 -48.52
C ALA A 121 13.22 5.27 -48.58
N ALA A 122 12.38 4.71 -49.46
CA ALA A 122 10.96 5.05 -49.49
C ALA A 122 10.23 4.65 -48.19
N ALA A 123 10.61 3.53 -47.57
CA ALA A 123 10.07 3.10 -46.28
C ALA A 123 10.67 3.86 -45.09
N TYR A 124 11.96 4.21 -45.17
CA TYR A 124 12.69 4.93 -44.13
C TYR A 124 13.40 6.17 -44.71
N PRO A 125 12.67 7.28 -44.91
CA PRO A 125 13.22 8.47 -45.58
C PRO A 125 14.39 9.14 -44.86
N SER A 126 14.58 8.84 -43.56
CA SER A 126 15.71 9.31 -42.77
C SER A 126 17.06 8.70 -43.19
N GLY A 127 17.06 7.64 -44.02
CA GLY A 127 18.26 6.87 -44.32
C GLY A 127 18.79 6.07 -43.13
N LYS A 128 17.98 5.90 -42.08
CA LYS A 128 18.32 5.18 -40.84
C LYS A 128 17.23 4.16 -40.51
N LEU A 129 17.64 2.92 -40.27
CA LEU A 129 16.73 1.89 -39.79
C LEU A 129 16.37 2.13 -38.32
N PRO A 130 15.14 1.81 -37.87
CA PRO A 130 14.83 1.72 -36.45
C PRO A 130 15.74 0.74 -35.71
N ASP A 131 16.03 1.02 -34.43
CA ASP A 131 16.63 0.03 -33.54
C ASP A 131 15.51 -0.79 -32.91
N MET A 132 15.41 -2.05 -33.32
CA MET A 132 14.31 -2.94 -32.93
C MET A 132 14.70 -3.90 -31.79
N ARG A 133 15.92 -3.77 -31.24
CA ARG A 133 16.37 -4.61 -30.12
C ARG A 133 15.56 -4.27 -28.87
N GLY A 134 15.00 -5.29 -28.22
CA GLY A 134 14.11 -5.14 -27.07
C GLY A 134 12.73 -4.53 -27.39
N GLN A 135 12.42 -4.26 -28.66
CA GLN A 135 11.16 -3.62 -29.05
C GLN A 135 10.10 -4.67 -29.39
N THR A 136 8.83 -4.35 -29.11
CA THR A 136 7.66 -5.09 -29.60
C THR A 136 6.86 -4.19 -30.54
N ILE A 137 6.49 -4.71 -31.72
CA ILE A 137 5.69 -3.94 -32.68
C ILE A 137 4.27 -3.80 -32.15
N LYS A 138 3.81 -2.56 -32.04
CA LYS A 138 2.44 -2.17 -31.71
C LYS A 138 1.84 -1.43 -32.89
N GLY A 139 0.63 -1.81 -33.30
CA GLY A 139 -0.12 -1.06 -34.30
C GLY A 139 -0.29 0.39 -33.84
N ALA A 140 0.02 1.35 -34.71
CA ALA A 140 -0.03 2.76 -34.36
C ALA A 140 -1.50 3.16 -34.08
N PRO A 141 -1.84 3.61 -32.87
CA PRO A 141 -3.14 4.20 -32.60
C PRO A 141 -3.22 5.60 -33.22
N ASP A 142 -4.45 6.10 -33.37
CA ASP A 142 -4.68 7.48 -33.80
C ASP A 142 -3.94 8.49 -32.89
N GLY A 143 -3.37 9.53 -33.51
CA GLY A 143 -2.62 10.57 -32.81
C GLY A 143 -1.20 10.20 -32.40
N ARG A 144 -0.74 8.95 -32.60
CA ARG A 144 0.66 8.55 -32.37
C ARG A 144 1.44 8.54 -33.68
N ALA A 145 2.57 9.24 -33.69
CA ALA A 145 3.46 9.27 -34.85
C ALA A 145 4.03 7.87 -35.15
N LEU A 146 4.13 7.51 -36.43
CA LEU A 146 4.77 6.27 -36.86
C LEU A 146 6.24 6.24 -36.43
N LEU A 147 6.73 5.04 -36.08
CA LEU A 147 8.10 4.80 -35.59
C LEU A 147 8.45 5.52 -34.26
N SER A 148 7.48 6.10 -33.56
CA SER A 148 7.68 6.61 -32.21
C SER A 148 7.84 5.49 -31.19
N LEU A 149 8.75 5.67 -30.22
CA LEU A 149 8.94 4.74 -29.11
C LEU A 149 7.94 5.03 -27.99
N GLU A 150 7.53 3.98 -27.28
CA GLU A 150 6.73 4.07 -26.06
C GLU A 150 7.41 3.19 -25.03
N ALA A 151 7.68 3.74 -23.84
CA ALA A 151 8.24 2.99 -22.74
C ALA A 151 7.21 1.98 -22.19
N ASP A 152 7.70 0.91 -21.58
CA ASP A 152 6.86 0.00 -20.83
C ASP A 152 6.24 0.71 -19.60
N GLY A 153 5.10 0.18 -19.14
CA GLY A 153 4.38 0.79 -18.02
C GLY A 153 3.33 -0.14 -17.44
N ILE A 154 3.17 -0.05 -16.13
CA ILE A 154 2.13 -0.78 -15.40
C ILE A 154 0.86 0.07 -15.39
N LYS A 155 -0.28 -0.56 -15.65
CA LYS A 155 -1.58 0.11 -15.57
C LYS A 155 -1.85 0.58 -14.13
N SER A 156 -2.42 1.78 -13.99
CA SER A 156 -2.86 2.30 -12.69
C SER A 156 -3.76 1.30 -11.96
N HIS A 157 -3.41 1.01 -10.70
CA HIS A 157 -4.16 0.12 -9.81
C HIS A 157 -3.86 0.43 -8.35
N THR A 158 -4.68 -0.12 -7.45
CA THR A 158 -4.52 -0.02 -5.99
C THR A 158 -4.71 -1.39 -5.34
N HIS A 159 -4.33 -1.51 -4.07
CA HIS A 159 -4.50 -2.73 -3.26
C HIS A 159 -5.29 -2.40 -2.00
N THR A 160 -6.04 -3.37 -1.49
CA THR A 160 -6.55 -3.33 -0.13
C THR A 160 -5.44 -3.74 0.84
N ALA A 161 -5.37 -3.09 2.00
CA ALA A 161 -4.38 -3.39 3.02
C ALA A 161 -5.06 -3.46 4.40
N THR A 162 -4.52 -4.30 5.28
CA THR A 162 -4.99 -4.47 6.65
C THR A 162 -3.83 -4.32 7.63
N ALA A 163 -4.13 -3.87 8.85
CA ALA A 163 -3.20 -3.84 9.96
C ALA A 163 -3.66 -4.85 11.03
N SER A 164 -2.72 -5.61 11.58
CA SER A 164 -3.03 -6.58 12.64
C SER A 164 -3.30 -5.87 13.97
N ASN A 165 -4.25 -6.40 14.75
CA ASN A 165 -4.47 -5.97 16.13
C ASN A 165 -3.19 -6.19 16.95
N THR A 166 -2.86 -5.20 17.80
CA THR A 166 -1.72 -5.25 18.71
C THR A 166 -2.20 -5.07 20.14
N ASP A 167 -1.93 -6.05 21.00
CA ASP A 167 -2.15 -5.93 22.45
C ASP A 167 -0.95 -5.25 23.11
N LEU A 168 -1.20 -4.14 23.81
CA LEU A 168 -0.15 -3.39 24.53
C LEU A 168 0.21 -4.04 25.87
N GLY A 169 -0.59 -4.98 26.38
CA GLY A 169 -0.42 -5.67 27.66
C GLY A 169 -0.63 -4.77 28.88
N THR A 170 -0.59 -5.36 30.07
CA THR A 170 -0.80 -4.65 31.35
C THR A 170 0.38 -3.74 31.70
N LYS A 171 0.09 -2.60 32.33
CA LYS A 171 1.08 -1.66 32.89
C LYS A 171 0.75 -1.38 34.35
N THR A 172 1.77 -1.29 35.19
CA THR A 172 1.64 -0.95 36.61
C THR A 172 1.90 0.53 36.80
N THR A 173 1.03 1.21 37.55
CA THR A 173 1.21 2.63 37.88
C THR A 173 2.35 2.80 38.88
N ALA A 174 2.86 4.02 39.02
CA ALA A 174 3.78 4.34 40.11
C ALA A 174 3.12 4.12 41.48
N ALA A 175 3.92 3.76 42.49
CA ALA A 175 3.46 3.65 43.87
C ALA A 175 3.17 5.03 44.46
N PHE A 176 2.07 5.15 45.20
CA PHE A 176 1.72 6.36 45.96
C PHE A 176 1.52 5.99 47.43
N ASP A 177 2.24 6.67 48.32
CA ASP A 177 2.13 6.48 49.77
C ASP A 177 1.29 7.59 50.40
N TYR A 178 0.23 7.20 51.12
CA TYR A 178 -0.60 8.14 51.88
C TYR A 178 0.11 8.64 53.14
N GLY A 179 1.13 7.95 53.64
CA GLY A 179 1.80 8.24 54.91
C GLY A 179 0.87 8.11 56.12
N THR A 180 1.27 8.69 57.24
CA THR A 180 0.47 8.71 58.48
C THR A 180 -0.57 9.84 58.46
N LYS A 181 -1.83 9.52 58.79
CA LYS A 181 -2.91 10.51 58.95
C LYS A 181 -3.34 10.60 60.41
N THR A 182 -3.50 11.82 60.93
CA THR A 182 -3.89 12.08 62.32
C THR A 182 -5.39 12.34 62.42
N ALA A 183 -6.09 11.64 63.32
CA ALA A 183 -7.50 11.87 63.59
C ALA A 183 -7.71 13.21 64.35
N SER A 184 -8.87 13.83 64.17
CA SER A 184 -9.25 15.01 64.95
C SER A 184 -9.42 14.69 66.42
N SER A 185 -8.92 15.55 67.31
CA SER A 185 -9.09 15.40 68.75
C SER A 185 -10.49 15.84 69.19
N THR A 186 -11.24 14.91 69.78
CA THR A 186 -12.55 15.21 70.41
C THR A 186 -12.41 15.13 71.92
N ASN A 187 -12.61 16.25 72.62
CA ASN A 187 -12.71 16.27 74.06
C ASN A 187 -14.17 16.02 74.47
N LEU A 188 -14.45 14.89 75.13
CA LEU A 188 -15.79 14.55 75.61
C LEU A 188 -16.21 15.27 76.90
N GLY A 189 -15.34 16.15 77.41
CA GLY A 189 -15.56 16.92 78.63
C GLY A 189 -15.50 16.06 79.90
N THR A 190 -15.65 16.72 81.04
CA THR A 190 -15.73 16.05 82.35
C THR A 190 -17.17 15.68 82.64
N LYS A 191 -17.46 14.41 82.92
CA LYS A 191 -18.78 13.96 83.40
C LYS A 191 -18.73 13.91 84.93
N ALA A 192 -19.56 14.71 85.60
CA ALA A 192 -19.65 14.77 87.06
C ALA A 192 -20.93 14.07 87.54
N THR A 193 -20.81 13.24 88.58
CA THR A 193 -21.94 12.69 89.33
C THR A 193 -22.18 13.55 90.56
N THR A 194 -23.37 14.13 90.70
CA THR A 194 -23.68 15.14 91.73
C THR A 194 -24.31 14.57 93.00
N ALA A 195 -24.58 13.28 93.06
CA ALA A 195 -25.16 12.63 94.23
C ALA A 195 -24.30 11.45 94.67
N PHE A 196 -23.62 11.60 95.80
CA PHE A 196 -22.96 10.51 96.51
C PHE A 196 -23.42 10.58 97.98
N ASP A 197 -24.09 9.53 98.45
CA ASP A 197 -24.61 9.46 99.81
C ASP A 197 -23.48 9.09 100.78
N TYR A 198 -23.13 10.03 101.67
CA TYR A 198 -22.09 9.82 102.69
C TYR A 198 -22.57 9.03 103.92
N GLY A 199 -23.87 8.71 103.99
CA GLY A 199 -24.51 8.03 105.11
C GLY A 199 -24.59 8.87 106.40
N THR A 200 -25.37 8.40 107.38
CA THR A 200 -25.51 9.07 108.69
C THR A 200 -24.24 8.94 109.53
N LYS A 201 -23.72 10.06 110.08
CA LYS A 201 -22.59 10.09 111.02
C LYS A 201 -23.03 10.74 112.34
N THR A 202 -22.52 10.25 113.48
CA THR A 202 -22.82 10.76 114.83
C THR A 202 -21.66 11.59 115.39
N THR A 203 -21.97 12.60 116.20
CA THR A 203 -20.96 13.41 116.92
C THR A 203 -20.58 12.76 118.26
N ASN A 204 -19.53 13.25 118.92
CA ASN A 204 -19.19 12.86 120.29
C ASN A 204 -20.16 13.49 121.32
N SER A 205 -20.21 12.95 122.55
CA SER A 205 -21.03 13.48 123.66
C SER A 205 -20.24 14.51 124.47
N ALA A 206 -20.67 15.77 124.46
CA ALA A 206 -20.05 16.89 125.17
C ALA A 206 -21.13 17.87 125.68
N GLY A 207 -20.78 18.81 126.58
CA GLY A 207 -21.68 19.88 127.03
C GLY A 207 -22.18 19.81 128.49
N ALA A 208 -21.64 18.94 129.33
CA ALA A 208 -21.96 18.91 130.77
C ALA A 208 -21.47 20.19 131.48
N HIS A 209 -22.35 20.88 132.20
CA HIS A 209 -22.04 22.10 132.95
C HIS A 209 -23.05 22.35 134.10
N THR A 210 -22.71 23.22 135.07
CA THR A 210 -23.53 23.58 136.25
C THR A 210 -23.65 25.10 136.44
N HIS A 211 -24.66 25.57 137.18
CA HIS A 211 -24.89 26.99 137.51
C HIS A 211 -25.04 27.20 139.04
N ASN A 212 -24.69 28.38 139.55
CA ASN A 212 -24.82 28.74 140.99
C ASN A 212 -26.08 29.60 141.24
N TYR A 213 -26.69 29.48 142.42
CA TYR A 213 -27.77 30.38 142.89
C TYR A 213 -27.52 30.87 144.32
N ASN A 214 -28.02 32.06 144.68
CA ASN A 214 -27.91 32.67 146.02
C ASN A 214 -29.31 32.90 146.63
N ASP A 215 -29.44 32.76 147.95
CA ASP A 215 -30.67 33.04 148.71
C ASP A 215 -30.36 33.86 149.99
N ASN A 216 -31.14 34.92 150.27
CA ASN A 216 -30.95 35.86 151.38
C ASN A 216 -31.94 35.57 152.51
N TYR A 217 -31.47 34.91 153.57
CA TYR A 217 -32.32 34.44 154.66
C TYR A 217 -32.90 35.54 155.56
N VAL A 218 -34.20 35.44 155.87
CA VAL A 218 -34.89 36.17 156.96
C VAL A 218 -35.48 35.14 157.93
N ALA A 219 -35.24 35.32 159.24
CA ALA A 219 -35.72 34.40 160.27
C ALA A 219 -37.26 34.36 160.30
N GLY A 220 -37.83 33.15 160.10
CA GLY A 220 -39.28 32.89 160.06
C GLY A 220 -39.85 32.51 158.69
N ALA A 221 -39.08 32.63 157.59
CA ALA A 221 -39.53 32.23 156.25
C ALA A 221 -39.22 30.77 155.91
N ALA A 222 -40.18 30.07 155.28
CA ALA A 222 -40.02 28.68 154.81
C ALA A 222 -39.04 28.59 153.63
N GLY A 223 -38.29 27.48 153.55
CA GLY A 223 -37.36 27.20 152.45
C GLY A 223 -38.07 26.92 151.11
N PRO A 224 -37.34 26.84 149.99
CA PRO A 224 -37.88 26.67 148.63
C PRO A 224 -38.63 25.33 148.38
N ASP A 225 -38.66 24.44 149.36
CA ASP A 225 -39.40 23.18 149.44
C ASP A 225 -40.68 23.25 150.29
N GLY A 226 -40.97 24.39 150.94
CA GLY A 226 -42.27 24.68 151.54
C GLY A 226 -42.53 24.13 152.96
N ALA A 227 -41.52 23.58 153.65
CA ALA A 227 -41.62 23.12 155.04
C ALA A 227 -40.42 23.59 155.89
N GLY A 228 -40.60 23.77 157.21
CA GLY A 228 -39.61 24.36 158.14
C GLY A 228 -38.32 23.55 158.33
N ASP A 229 -37.24 24.28 158.70
CA ASP A 229 -35.84 23.89 158.96
C ASP A 229 -35.05 23.24 157.80
N LYS A 230 -34.60 24.14 156.91
CA LYS A 230 -33.52 24.10 155.89
C LYS A 230 -32.65 22.83 155.81
N LYS A 231 -32.80 22.03 154.74
CA LYS A 231 -31.77 21.62 153.72
C LYS A 231 -32.32 20.52 152.77
N GLY A 232 -32.51 20.83 151.47
CA GLY A 232 -32.78 19.82 150.42
C GLY A 232 -32.52 20.32 148.98
N PRO A 233 -32.00 19.49 148.06
CA PRO A 233 -31.75 19.88 146.66
C PRO A 233 -33.04 19.95 145.83
N ARG A 234 -33.14 20.94 144.93
CA ARG A 234 -34.22 21.06 143.94
C ARG A 234 -33.62 21.16 142.54
N ALA A 235 -34.10 20.33 141.61
CA ALA A 235 -33.70 20.40 140.21
C ALA A 235 -34.28 21.67 139.55
N THR A 236 -33.50 22.29 138.65
CA THR A 236 -34.02 23.34 137.77
C THR A 236 -34.99 22.75 136.74
N THR A 237 -35.78 23.59 136.07
CA THR A 237 -36.50 23.16 134.87
C THR A 237 -35.51 22.85 133.75
N SER A 238 -35.92 22.00 132.80
CA SER A 238 -35.08 21.61 131.65
C SER A 238 -34.93 22.76 130.65
N ALA A 239 -33.70 23.04 130.23
CA ALA A 239 -33.33 24.04 129.22
C ALA A 239 -32.04 23.62 128.50
N GLY A 240 -31.69 24.26 127.37
CA GLY A 240 -30.39 24.07 126.69
C GLY A 240 -30.40 23.17 125.46
N ALA A 241 -31.57 22.78 124.93
CA ALA A 241 -31.66 22.10 123.64
C ALA A 241 -31.17 23.05 122.52
N HIS A 242 -30.12 22.63 121.81
CA HIS A 242 -29.58 23.36 120.65
C HIS A 242 -29.00 22.36 119.65
N THR A 243 -28.79 22.83 118.43
CA THR A 243 -28.11 22.07 117.37
C THR A 243 -26.90 22.85 116.88
N HIS A 244 -25.89 22.11 116.41
CA HIS A 244 -24.76 22.67 115.69
C HIS A 244 -24.85 22.27 114.21
N THR A 245 -24.50 23.20 113.33
CA THR A 245 -24.31 22.89 111.90
C THR A 245 -22.82 22.67 111.65
N VAL A 246 -22.47 21.50 111.09
CA VAL A 246 -21.09 21.20 110.68
C VAL A 246 -21.04 21.12 109.17
N ALA A 247 -20.28 22.01 108.54
CA ALA A 247 -20.02 21.97 107.11
C ALA A 247 -18.85 21.03 106.81
N ILE A 248 -19.10 19.94 106.08
CA ILE A 248 -18.04 19.12 105.49
C ILE A 248 -17.86 19.59 104.04
N GLY A 249 -16.69 20.15 103.74
CA GLY A 249 -16.40 20.79 102.46
C GLY A 249 -16.53 19.85 101.26
N ALA A 250 -16.78 20.44 100.09
CA ALA A 250 -16.87 19.70 98.84
C ALA A 250 -15.54 18.98 98.50
N HIS A 251 -15.63 17.74 98.02
CA HIS A 251 -14.50 17.05 97.39
C HIS A 251 -14.96 16.35 96.10
N THR A 252 -14.02 16.09 95.21
CA THR A 252 -14.27 15.57 93.85
C THR A 252 -13.64 14.20 93.66
N HIS A 253 -14.32 13.36 92.86
CA HIS A 253 -13.80 12.07 92.37
C HIS A 253 -13.57 12.16 90.86
N ASN A 254 -12.42 11.70 90.39
CA ASN A 254 -12.06 11.72 88.97
C ASN A 254 -12.02 10.26 88.46
N ILE A 255 -12.80 9.96 87.42
CA ILE A 255 -12.73 8.69 86.70
C ILE A 255 -11.97 8.93 85.39
N VAL A 256 -10.86 8.24 85.19
CA VAL A 256 -10.05 8.32 83.95
C VAL A 256 -10.48 7.20 83.00
N LEU A 257 -10.96 7.55 81.81
CA LEU A 257 -11.07 6.58 80.72
C LEU A 257 -9.66 6.31 80.18
N GLY A 258 -9.24 5.04 80.21
CA GLY A 258 -7.90 4.62 79.80
C GLY A 258 -7.60 4.82 78.32
N ALA A 259 -6.33 4.59 77.96
CA ALA A 259 -5.90 4.57 76.56
C ALA A 259 -6.72 3.55 75.76
N HIS A 260 -7.25 3.98 74.62
CA HIS A 260 -8.01 3.14 73.72
C HIS A 260 -7.65 3.46 72.27
N THR A 261 -7.94 2.52 71.37
CA THR A 261 -7.67 2.64 69.94
C THR A 261 -8.94 2.39 69.14
N HIS A 262 -9.02 2.99 67.96
CA HIS A 262 -10.10 2.77 67.01
C HIS A 262 -9.57 2.06 65.77
N THR A 263 -10.39 1.23 65.15
CA THR A 263 -10.11 0.62 63.84
C THR A 263 -10.89 1.39 62.77
N VAL A 264 -10.19 1.86 61.73
CA VAL A 264 -10.82 2.55 60.59
C VAL A 264 -10.51 1.78 59.30
N ALA A 265 -11.55 1.25 58.65
CA ALA A 265 -11.42 0.62 57.35
C ALA A 265 -11.55 1.67 56.23
N ILE A 266 -10.52 1.83 55.39
CA ILE A 266 -10.50 2.81 54.29
C ILE A 266 -11.13 2.26 53.01
N GLY A 267 -11.00 0.95 52.76
CA GLY A 267 -11.57 0.29 51.58
C GLY A 267 -10.67 0.31 50.33
N ALA A 268 -11.15 -0.32 49.26
CA ALA A 268 -10.48 -0.38 47.96
C ALA A 268 -10.98 0.73 47.03
N HIS A 269 -10.14 1.17 46.10
CA HIS A 269 -10.52 2.12 45.06
C HIS A 269 -9.79 1.81 43.74
N THR A 270 -10.31 2.32 42.63
CA THR A 270 -9.71 2.22 41.29
C THR A 270 -9.75 3.58 40.61
N HIS A 271 -8.87 3.77 39.63
CA HIS A 271 -8.82 4.96 38.78
C HIS A 271 -9.04 4.57 37.31
N ALA A 272 -9.57 5.49 36.52
CA ALA A 272 -9.65 5.37 35.07
C ALA A 272 -8.63 6.31 34.41
N ILE A 273 -7.90 5.82 33.42
CA ILE A 273 -6.92 6.61 32.65
C ILE A 273 -7.37 6.66 31.19
N VAL A 274 -7.42 7.85 30.61
CA VAL A 274 -7.77 8.07 29.20
C VAL A 274 -6.47 8.08 28.37
N MET A 275 -6.35 7.16 27.40
CA MET A 275 -5.13 6.99 26.60
C MET A 275 -5.05 7.89 25.35
N GLY A 276 -6.18 8.42 24.86
CA GLY A 276 -6.23 9.25 23.65
C GLY A 276 -6.07 8.49 22.33
N ALA A 277 -5.99 9.23 21.22
CA ALA A 277 -5.78 8.70 19.87
C ALA A 277 -4.31 8.79 19.45
N HIS A 278 -3.87 7.85 18.61
CA HIS A 278 -2.55 7.86 17.98
C HIS A 278 -2.63 7.28 16.56
N GLY A 279 -1.54 7.37 15.79
CA GLY A 279 -1.48 6.87 14.42
C GLY A 279 -0.10 6.33 14.05
N HIS A 280 0.02 5.79 12.83
CA HIS A 280 1.25 5.21 12.31
C HIS A 280 1.55 5.73 10.90
N THR A 281 2.83 5.80 10.57
CA THR A 281 3.30 5.97 9.20
C THR A 281 3.41 4.61 8.53
N ILE A 282 2.82 4.46 7.34
CA ILE A 282 2.90 3.23 6.54
C ILE A 282 3.72 3.52 5.28
N THR A 283 4.63 2.61 4.96
CA THR A 283 5.44 2.65 3.74
C THR A 283 5.26 1.34 2.98
N VAL A 284 4.88 1.43 1.71
CA VAL A 284 4.81 0.28 0.80
C VAL A 284 6.09 0.26 -0.02
N ALA A 285 6.88 -0.80 0.10
CA ALA A 285 8.10 -0.96 -0.68
C ALA A 285 7.76 -1.19 -2.16
N ALA A 286 8.68 -0.78 -3.05
CA ALA A 286 8.55 -1.07 -4.48
C ALA A 286 8.58 -2.59 -4.73
N ALA A 287 7.75 -3.06 -5.66
CA ALA A 287 7.69 -4.45 -6.08
C ALA A 287 7.59 -4.52 -7.60
N GLY A 288 8.39 -5.40 -8.22
CA GLY A 288 8.43 -5.57 -9.66
C GLY A 288 9.84 -5.86 -10.19
N ASN A 289 9.92 -6.02 -11.50
CA ASN A 289 11.18 -6.17 -12.24
C ASN A 289 11.60 -4.82 -12.85
N ALA A 290 12.76 -4.79 -13.49
CA ALA A 290 13.24 -3.60 -14.22
C ALA A 290 12.35 -3.22 -15.42
N GLU A 291 11.68 -4.20 -16.04
CA GLU A 291 10.79 -4.00 -17.19
C GLU A 291 9.43 -4.67 -16.94
N ASN A 292 8.36 -4.07 -17.45
CA ASN A 292 7.04 -4.64 -17.50
C ASN A 292 6.86 -5.50 -18.76
N THR A 293 6.97 -6.82 -18.60
CA THR A 293 6.99 -7.77 -19.72
C THR A 293 5.71 -8.60 -19.80
N VAL A 294 5.29 -8.92 -21.03
CA VAL A 294 4.42 -10.07 -21.32
C VAL A 294 5.28 -11.27 -21.72
N LYS A 295 4.73 -12.49 -21.68
CA LYS A 295 5.43 -13.67 -22.22
C LYS A 295 5.85 -13.41 -23.66
N ASN A 296 7.12 -13.59 -23.97
CA ASN A 296 7.69 -13.30 -25.28
C ASN A 296 8.80 -14.32 -25.64
N ILE A 297 9.16 -14.37 -26.92
CA ILE A 297 10.28 -15.15 -27.46
C ILE A 297 11.14 -14.19 -28.28
N ALA A 298 12.46 -14.27 -28.09
CA ALA A 298 13.40 -13.42 -28.79
C ALA A 298 13.59 -13.86 -30.25
N PHE A 299 13.40 -12.91 -31.18
CA PHE A 299 13.76 -13.02 -32.59
C PHE A 299 14.59 -11.79 -32.98
N ASN A 300 15.44 -11.92 -33.99
CA ASN A 300 16.08 -10.77 -34.61
C ASN A 300 15.10 -10.11 -35.57
N TYR A 301 14.89 -8.80 -35.44
CA TYR A 301 14.21 -8.05 -36.48
C TYR A 301 15.16 -7.78 -37.64
N ILE A 302 14.78 -8.24 -38.84
CA ILE A 302 15.49 -8.01 -40.09
C ILE A 302 14.63 -7.24 -41.08
N VAL A 303 15.26 -6.59 -42.06
CA VAL A 303 14.57 -5.89 -43.14
C VAL A 303 15.25 -6.12 -44.47
N ARG A 304 14.44 -6.25 -45.53
CA ARG A 304 14.96 -6.40 -46.90
C ARG A 304 15.54 -5.08 -47.40
N LEU A 305 16.73 -5.15 -47.99
CA LEU A 305 17.40 -4.01 -48.64
C LEU A 305 17.16 -4.08 -50.15
N ALA A 306 16.63 -3.01 -50.74
CA ALA A 306 16.37 -2.91 -52.19
C ALA A 306 16.21 -1.46 -52.68
#